data_AF-L9M7T8-F1
#
_entry.id   AF-L9M7T8-F1
#
_cell.length_a   1.000
_cell.length_b   1.000
_cell.length_c   1.000
_cell.angle_alpha   90.00
_cell.angle_beta   90.00
_cell.angle_gamma   90.00
#
_symmetry.space_group_name_H-M   'P 1'
#
loop_
_entity.id
_entity.type
_entity.pdbx_description
1 polymer ?
#
loop_
_entity_poly.entity_id
_entity_poly.type
_entity_poly.pdbx_seq_one_letter_code
_entity_poly.pdbx_strand_id
1 'polypeptide(L)' 'MNLNEIKRLLSYKDLPTQNCSEVNELIDAHIVDVQESIKNQQKLIEQLLDIRKTCDGSCTVDRCGVLKNLA' A
#
# COMPACT_ATOMS: atom_id res chain seq x y z
N MET A 1 -8.82 -5.45 -0.73
CA MET A 1 -10.27 -5.39 -0.46
C MET A 1 -10.55 -5.71 0.99
N ASN A 2 -11.47 -4.98 1.61
CA ASN A 2 -11.96 -5.21 2.96
C ASN A 2 -13.15 -6.19 2.96
N LEU A 3 -13.57 -6.62 4.16
CA LEU A 3 -14.66 -7.58 4.32
C LEU A 3 -16.01 -7.07 3.77
N ASN A 4 -16.27 -5.76 3.81
CA ASN A 4 -17.52 -5.18 3.32
C ASN A 4 -17.60 -5.21 1.79
N GLU A 5 -16.49 -4.89 1.10
CA GLU A 5 -16.38 -4.99 -0.37
C GLU A 5 -16.61 -6.44 -0.83
N ILE A 6 -16.00 -7.42 -0.14
CA ILE A 6 -16.17 -8.84 -0.46
C ILE A 6 -17.63 -9.28 -0.25
N LYS A 7 -18.27 -8.89 0.87
CA LYS A 7 -19.68 -9.20 1.12
C LYS A 7 -20.59 -8.62 0.03
N ARG A 8 -20.30 -7.40 -0.43
CA ARG A 8 -21.06 -6.75 -1.50
C ARG A 8 -20.90 -7.47 -2.83
N LEU A 9 -19.68 -7.88 -3.19
CA LEU A 9 -19.45 -8.72 -4.38
C LEU A 9 -20.20 -10.06 -4.31
N LEU A 10 -20.24 -10.70 -3.14
CA LEU A 10 -20.99 -11.94 -2.95
C LEU A 10 -22.50 -11.74 -3.14
N SER A 11 -23.08 -10.61 -2.72
CA SER A 11 -24.51 -10.36 -2.93
C SER A 11 -24.92 -10.25 -4.40
N TYR A 12 -24.05 -9.76 -5.29
CA TYR A 12 -24.33 -9.74 -6.73
C TYR A 12 -24.25 -11.13 -7.35
N LYS A 13 -23.39 -12.01 -6.81
CA LYS A 13 -23.31 -13.41 -7.24
C LYS A 13 -24.60 -14.17 -6.98
N ASP A 14 -25.31 -13.82 -5.91
CA ASP A 14 -26.60 -14.39 -5.55
C ASP A 14 -27.78 -13.82 -6.38
N LEU A 15 -27.54 -12.76 -7.17
CA LEU A 15 -28.54 -12.06 -7.99
C LEU A 15 -28.07 -11.93 -9.46
N PRO A 16 -27.98 -13.06 -10.21
CA PRO A 16 -27.35 -13.11 -11.53
C PRO A 16 -28.08 -12.32 -12.65
N THR A 17 -29.28 -11.84 -12.39
CA THR A 17 -30.06 -11.01 -13.32
C THR A 17 -29.85 -9.50 -13.13
N GLN A 18 -29.11 -9.09 -12.10
CA GLN A 18 -28.78 -7.68 -11.88
C GLN A 18 -27.68 -7.18 -12.82
N ASN A 19 -27.66 -5.87 -13.03
CA ASN A 19 -26.60 -5.22 -13.76
C ASN A 19 -25.29 -5.24 -12.94
N CYS A 20 -24.18 -5.64 -13.57
CA CYS A 20 -22.85 -5.65 -12.96
C CYS A 20 -22.12 -4.29 -12.97
N SER A 21 -22.76 -3.19 -13.40
CA SER A 21 -22.15 -1.85 -13.36
C SER A 21 -21.64 -1.48 -11.98
N GLU A 22 -22.41 -1.73 -10.92
CA GLU A 22 -21.98 -1.44 -9.54
C GLU A 22 -20.79 -2.31 -9.08
N VAL A 23 -20.65 -3.52 -9.66
CA VAL A 23 -19.47 -4.36 -9.43
C VAL A 23 -18.24 -3.68 -10.03
N ASN A 24 -18.33 -3.19 -11.27
CA ASN A 24 -17.22 -2.50 -11.92
C ASN A 24 -16.84 -1.22 -11.16
N GLU A 25 -17.81 -0.40 -10.75
CA GLU A 25 -17.55 0.81 -9.98
C GLU A 25 -16.83 0.52 -8.65
N LEU A 26 -17.22 -0.55 -7.96
CA LEU A 26 -16.55 -0.99 -6.73
C LEU A 26 -15.10 -1.40 -7.00
N ILE A 27 -14.86 -2.16 -8.07
CA ILE A 27 -13.50 -2.58 -8.44
C ILE A 27 -12.65 -1.39 -8.85
N ASP A 28 -13.20 -0.46 -9.65
CA ASP A 28 -12.49 0.74 -10.10
C ASP A 28 -12.08 1.62 -8.92
N ALA A 29 -12.99 1.84 -7.96
CA ALA A 29 -12.67 2.55 -6.72
C ALA A 29 -11.55 1.85 -5.95
N HIS A 30 -11.62 0.52 -5.81
CA HIS A 30 -10.58 -0.23 -5.11
C HIS A 30 -9.21 -0.16 -5.80
N ILE A 31 -9.19 -0.13 -7.14
CA ILE A 31 -7.96 0.04 -7.91
C ILE A 31 -7.32 1.39 -7.60
N VAL A 32 -8.10 2.47 -7.52
CA VAL A 32 -7.60 3.80 -7.18
C VAL A 32 -6.95 3.80 -5.79
N ASP A 33 -7.62 3.22 -4.79
CA ASP A 33 -7.09 3.14 -3.41
C ASP A 33 -5.78 2.35 -3.34
N VAL A 34 -5.69 1.23 -4.08
CA VAL A 34 -4.47 0.42 -4.16
C VAL A 34 -3.35 1.19 -4.84
N GLN A 35 -3.64 1.93 -5.92
CA GLN A 35 -2.64 2.76 -6.60
C GLN A 35 -2.09 3.86 -5.69
N GLU A 36 -2.93 4.51 -4.88
CA GLU A 36 -2.48 5.50 -3.90
C GLU A 36 -1.60 4.85 -2.82
N SER A 37 -2.01 3.68 -2.32
CA SER A 37 -1.22 2.91 -1.36
C SER A 37 0.16 2.54 -1.91
N ILE A 38 0.24 2.11 -3.18
CA ILE A 38 1.50 1.80 -3.86
C ILE A 38 2.39 3.06 -3.95
N LYS A 39 1.84 4.21 -4.35
CA LYS A 39 2.60 5.47 -4.41
C LYS A 39 3.19 5.85 -3.05
N ASN A 40 2.39 5.72 -1.99
CA ASN A 40 2.86 5.99 -0.62
C ASN A 40 3.96 5.01 -0.20
N GLN A 41 3.85 3.73 -0.54
CA GLN A 41 4.88 2.73 -0.29
C GLN A 41 6.16 3.01 -1.08
N GLN A 42 6.06 3.41 -2.35
CA GLN A 42 7.21 3.79 -3.17
C GLN A 42 7.96 4.96 -2.56
N LYS A 43 7.24 6.01 -2.13
CA LYS A 43 7.83 7.16 -1.43
C LYS A 43 8.53 6.74 -0.14
N LEU A 44 7.92 5.85 0.64
CA LEU A 44 8.53 5.32 1.86
C LEU A 44 9.81 4.53 1.54
N ILE A 45 9.81 3.72 0.48
CA ILE A 45 11.00 2.99 0.04
C ILE A 45 12.13 3.95 -0.32
N GLU A 46 11.85 5.03 -1.05
CA GLU A 46 12.85 6.06 -1.39
C GLU A 46 13.45 6.68 -0.11
N GLN A 47 12.62 7.05 0.86
CA GLN A 47 13.08 7.59 2.13
C GLN A 47 13.97 6.60 2.90
N LEU A 48 13.58 5.31 2.94
CA LEU A 48 14.37 4.26 3.60
C LEU A 48 15.70 4.01 2.89
N LEU A 49 15.73 4.09 1.56
CA LEU A 49 16.97 3.99 0.78
C LEU A 49 17.91 5.16 1.08
N ASP A 50 17.38 6.38 1.20
CA ASP A 50 18.19 7.55 1.55
C ASP A 50 18.77 7.43 2.96
N ILE A 51 17.98 6.96 3.92
CA ILE A 51 18.48 6.65 5.27
C ILE A 51 19.57 5.56 5.18
N ARG A 52 19.37 4.49 4.40
CA ARG A 52 20.34 3.40 4.24
C ARG A 52 21.67 3.86 3.63
N LYS A 53 21.67 4.89 2.77
CA LYS A 53 22.90 5.47 2.19
C LYS A 53 23.78 6.17 3.22
N THR A 54 23.23 6.57 4.37
CA THR A 54 23.98 7.29 5.42
C THR A 54 24.96 6.42 6.21
N CYS A 55 24.93 5.10 6.01
CA CYS A 55 25.79 4.15 6.72
C CYS A 55 26.14 2.97 5.82
N ASP A 56 27.41 2.60 5.70
CA ASP A 56 27.85 1.42 4.94
C ASP A 56 27.75 0.11 5.74
N GLY A 57 27.56 0.21 7.07
CA GLY A 57 27.50 -0.92 8.00
C GLY A 57 28.85 -1.32 8.59
N SER A 58 29.93 -0.57 8.31
CA SER A 58 31.29 -0.87 8.79
C SER A 58 31.71 0.00 9.98
N CYS A 59 30.85 0.93 10.41
CA CYS A 59 31.10 1.81 11.55
C CYS A 59 30.51 1.24 12.86
N THR A 60 30.97 1.78 13.99
CA THR A 60 30.40 1.48 15.30
C THR A 60 28.99 2.06 15.42
N VAL A 61 28.18 1.51 16.33
CA VAL A 61 26.77 1.91 16.52
C VAL A 61 26.62 3.41 16.81
N ASP A 62 27.54 4.00 17.57
CA ASP A 62 27.58 5.45 17.88
C ASP A 62 27.87 6.33 16.65
N ARG A 63 28.40 5.74 15.57
CA ARG A 63 28.69 6.41 14.29
C ARG A 63 27.69 6.04 13.19
N CYS A 64 26.75 5.14 13.46
CA CYS A 64 25.78 4.68 12.48
C CYS A 64 24.87 5.81 12.01
N GLY A 65 25.02 6.23 10.76
CA GLY A 65 24.19 7.27 10.16
C GLY A 65 22.70 6.93 10.18
N VAL A 66 22.33 5.66 10.01
CA VAL A 66 20.94 5.20 10.06
C VAL A 66 20.31 5.50 11.43
N LEU A 67 21.00 5.14 12.52
CA LEU A 67 20.50 5.37 13.87
C LEU A 67 20.46 6.86 14.23
N LYS A 68 21.40 7.66 13.69
CA LYS A 68 21.39 9.11 13.88
C LYS A 68 20.24 9.82 13.17
N ASN A 69 19.70 9.24 12.10
CA ASN A 69 18.53 9.77 11.39
C ASN A 69 17.18 9.30 11.98
N LEU A 70 17.21 8.36 12.93
CA LEU A 70 16.03 7.88 13.66
C LEU A 70 15.82 8.58 15.01
N ALA A 71 16.80 9.37 15.46
CA ALA A 71 16.81 10.08 16.75
C ALA A 71 16.16 11.46 16.66
#